data_AF-A0A6P5T964-F1
#
_entry.id   AF-A0A6P5T964-F1
#
_cell.length_a   1.000
_cell.length_b   1.000
_cell.length_c   1.000
_cell.angle_alpha   90.00
_cell.angle_beta   90.00
_cell.angle_gamma   90.00
#
_symmetry.space_group_name_H-M   'P 1'
#
loop_
_entity.id
_entity.type
_entity.pdbx_description
1 polymer ?
#
loop_
_entity_poly.entity_id
_entity_poly.type
_entity_poly.pdbx_seq_one_letter_code
_entity_poly.pdbx_strand_id
1 'polypeptide(L)'
;MPVIFDLKHQVPSDDKVGALFSSEIGNIVRTSTPVCHLGWKKVSTDDKGKMRDSLTVLFEVNLSHPKILEYVDKKMAKLYSQFKWRLHEHYKTCGTPEAGRSNLPHPSLWNGRPMNHWYWLCDKVYTAEDFLELSNQNADNRKKQKYHHKGGAKPFIQHAMKAHKVNETAVHSLVVILVILTVEHCYL
;
A
#
# COMPACT_ATOMS: atom_id res chain seq x y z
N MET A 1 -6.76 -6.08 -17.26
CA MET A 1 -6.12 -4.74 -17.33
C MET A 1 -4.62 -4.90 -17.14
N PRO A 2 -3.78 -4.63 -18.15
CA PRO A 2 -2.34 -4.85 -18.06
C PRO A 2 -1.65 -3.90 -17.09
N VAL A 3 -0.84 -4.46 -16.19
CA VAL A 3 0.00 -3.68 -15.26
C VAL A 3 1.45 -3.85 -15.67
N ILE A 4 1.95 -2.89 -16.44
CA ILE A 4 3.35 -2.87 -16.89
C ILE A 4 4.20 -2.26 -15.76
N PHE A 5 5.26 -2.95 -15.37
CA PHE A 5 6.21 -2.50 -14.35
C PHE A 5 7.48 -1.94 -14.97
N ASP A 6 7.95 -0.82 -14.42
CA ASP A 6 9.32 -0.37 -14.56
C ASP A 6 10.19 -1.16 -13.58
N LEU A 7 10.94 -2.15 -14.07
CA LEU A 7 11.74 -3.05 -13.25
C LEU A 7 13.01 -2.39 -12.66
N LYS A 8 13.42 -1.23 -13.18
CA LYS A 8 14.52 -0.44 -12.63
C LYS A 8 14.05 0.24 -11.34
N HIS A 9 12.86 0.82 -11.36
CA HIS A 9 12.29 1.56 -10.23
C HIS A 9 11.31 0.73 -9.38
N GLN A 10 10.98 -0.48 -9.80
CA GLN A 10 10.05 -1.42 -9.15
C GLN A 10 8.67 -0.83 -8.87
N VAL A 11 8.11 -0.10 -9.84
CA VAL A 11 6.78 0.51 -9.74
C VAL A 11 5.99 0.31 -11.04
N PRO A 12 4.65 0.35 -10.99
CA PRO A 12 3.84 0.43 -12.20
C PRO A 12 4.24 1.65 -13.05
N SER A 13 4.40 1.46 -14.36
CA SER A 13 4.86 2.49 -15.30
C SER A 13 3.79 3.55 -15.58
N ASP A 14 2.52 3.18 -15.49
CA ASP A 14 1.38 4.08 -15.64
C ASP A 14 0.81 4.48 -14.27
N ASP A 15 0.69 5.78 -14.02
CA ASP A 15 0.25 6.34 -12.74
C ASP A 15 -1.20 5.97 -12.40
N LYS A 16 -2.10 5.95 -13.39
CA LYS A 16 -3.54 5.68 -13.18
C LYS A 16 -3.76 4.20 -12.91
N VAL A 17 -3.18 3.34 -13.74
CA VAL A 17 -3.22 1.88 -13.54
C VAL A 17 -2.54 1.51 -12.22
N GLY A 18 -1.40 2.13 -11.91
CA GLY A 18 -0.69 1.91 -10.64
C GLY A 18 -1.50 2.32 -9.40
N ALA A 19 -2.30 3.38 -9.49
CA ALA A 19 -3.20 3.81 -8.43
C ALA A 19 -4.38 2.84 -8.23
N LEU A 20 -4.99 2.38 -9.33
CA LEU A 20 -6.05 1.36 -9.28
C LEU A 20 -5.51 0.04 -8.69
N PHE A 21 -4.37 -0.42 -9.18
CA PHE A 21 -3.70 -1.62 -8.69
C PHE A 21 -3.38 -1.52 -7.20
N SER A 22 -2.81 -0.40 -6.75
CA SER A 22 -2.56 -0.15 -5.32
C SER A 22 -3.83 -0.15 -4.48
N SER A 23 -4.92 0.39 -5.01
CA SER A 23 -6.22 0.44 -4.32
C SER A 23 -6.81 -0.96 -4.17
N GLU A 24 -6.72 -1.78 -5.21
CA GLU A 24 -7.21 -3.16 -5.17
C GLU A 24 -6.41 -4.04 -4.20
N ILE A 25 -5.08 -3.89 -4.15
CA ILE A 25 -4.28 -4.55 -3.09
C ILE A 25 -4.82 -4.18 -1.71
N GLY A 26 -5.16 -2.91 -1.49
CA GLY A 26 -5.75 -2.44 -0.25
C GLY A 26 -7.15 -2.99 0.02
N ASN A 27 -7.95 -3.21 -1.03
CA ASN A 27 -9.25 -3.87 -0.93
C ASN A 27 -9.09 -5.33 -0.50
N ILE A 28 -8.34 -6.12 -1.27
CA ILE A 28 -8.06 -7.53 -1.01
C ILE A 28 -7.51 -7.74 0.40
N VAL A 29 -6.54 -6.92 0.82
CA VAL A 29 -5.96 -7.03 2.16
C VAL A 29 -7.02 -6.88 3.23
N ARG A 30 -7.88 -5.85 3.16
CA ARG A 30 -8.90 -5.61 4.20
C ARG A 30 -9.99 -6.70 4.19
N THR A 31 -10.38 -7.17 3.01
CA THR A 31 -11.49 -8.11 2.89
C THR A 31 -11.10 -9.54 3.20
N SER A 32 -9.88 -9.95 2.82
CA SER A 32 -9.51 -11.36 2.71
C SER A 32 -8.40 -11.80 3.67
N THR A 33 -7.61 -10.89 4.26
CA THR A 33 -6.47 -11.34 5.11
C THR A 33 -6.88 -12.02 6.41
N PRO A 34 -6.19 -13.08 6.86
CA PRO A 34 -6.44 -13.63 8.18
C PRO A 34 -5.93 -12.68 9.27
N VAL A 35 -6.79 -12.38 10.26
CA VAL A 35 -6.50 -11.42 11.34
C VAL A 35 -5.86 -12.07 12.57
N CYS A 36 -6.02 -13.40 12.73
CA CYS A 36 -5.51 -14.18 13.87
C CYS A 36 -4.00 -14.52 13.75
N HIS A 37 -3.20 -13.55 13.32
CA HIS A 37 -1.75 -13.66 13.26
C HIS A 37 -1.11 -12.41 13.85
N LEU A 38 0.03 -12.55 14.51
CA LEU A 38 0.73 -11.42 15.12
C LEU A 38 1.18 -10.39 14.06
N GLY A 39 1.67 -10.84 12.90
CA GLY A 39 2.06 -9.96 11.80
C GLY A 39 2.12 -10.67 10.46
N TRP A 40 2.32 -9.90 9.38
CA TRP A 40 2.33 -10.40 7.99
C TRP A 40 3.28 -11.58 7.76
N LYS A 41 4.44 -11.59 8.43
CA LYS A 41 5.42 -12.69 8.34
C LYS A 41 4.85 -14.04 8.79
N LYS A 42 3.84 -14.05 9.68
CA LYS A 42 3.21 -15.25 10.23
C LYS A 42 2.00 -15.73 9.41
N VAL A 43 1.51 -14.92 8.48
CA VAL A 43 0.48 -15.34 7.52
C VAL A 43 1.09 -16.38 6.57
N SER A 44 0.35 -17.46 6.33
CA SER A 44 0.80 -18.59 5.51
C SER A 44 1.13 -18.16 4.08
N THR A 45 1.99 -18.92 3.40
CA THR A 45 2.28 -18.71 1.99
C THR A 45 1.06 -19.00 1.10
N ASP A 46 0.21 -19.95 1.51
CA ASP A 46 -1.05 -20.28 0.83
C ASP A 46 -2.05 -19.11 0.86
N ASP A 47 -2.31 -18.52 2.03
CA ASP A 47 -3.19 -17.35 2.15
C ASP A 47 -2.65 -16.16 1.35
N LYS A 48 -1.32 -15.96 1.37
CA LYS A 48 -0.65 -14.94 0.55
C LYS A 48 -0.81 -15.23 -0.94
N GLY A 49 -0.73 -16.49 -1.35
CA GLY A 49 -0.96 -16.94 -2.72
C GLY A 49 -2.38 -16.59 -3.18
N LYS A 50 -3.39 -17.01 -2.42
CA LYS A 50 -4.80 -16.71 -2.72
C LYS A 50 -5.07 -15.21 -2.90
N MET A 51 -4.49 -14.36 -2.06
CA MET A 51 -4.63 -12.90 -2.20
C MET A 51 -3.93 -12.35 -3.45
N ARG A 52 -2.82 -12.95 -3.87
CA ARG A 52 -2.14 -12.60 -5.12
C ARG A 52 -2.95 -13.06 -6.33
N ASP A 53 -3.52 -14.25 -6.28
CA ASP A 53 -4.37 -14.79 -7.34
C ASP A 53 -5.63 -13.94 -7.54
N SER A 54 -6.20 -13.38 -6.45
CA SER A 54 -7.30 -12.42 -6.57
C SER A 54 -6.94 -11.16 -7.37
N LEU A 55 -5.67 -10.75 -7.41
CA LEU A 55 -5.24 -9.63 -8.26
C LEU A 55 -5.29 -10.00 -9.74
N THR A 56 -5.02 -11.26 -10.10
CA THR A 56 -4.97 -11.69 -11.50
C THR A 56 -6.34 -11.75 -12.16
N VAL A 57 -7.41 -11.70 -11.37
CA VAL A 57 -8.80 -11.60 -11.87
C VAL A 57 -9.06 -10.25 -12.56
N LEU A 58 -8.49 -9.16 -12.03
CA LEU A 58 -8.72 -7.79 -12.54
C LEU A 58 -7.53 -7.26 -13.36
N PHE A 59 -6.34 -7.76 -13.07
CA PHE A 59 -5.09 -7.25 -13.62
C PHE A 59 -4.28 -8.35 -14.33
N GLU A 60 -3.76 -8.04 -15.51
CA GLU A 60 -2.76 -8.88 -16.16
C GLU A 60 -1.38 -8.44 -15.64
N VAL A 61 -0.85 -9.19 -14.66
CA VAL A 61 0.41 -8.88 -13.98
C VAL A 61 1.24 -10.16 -13.83
N ASN A 62 2.54 -10.09 -14.17
CA ASN A 62 3.45 -11.22 -14.05
C ASN A 62 3.96 -11.38 -12.60
N LEU A 63 3.16 -12.06 -11.77
CA LEU A 63 3.50 -12.34 -10.37
C LEU A 63 4.58 -13.41 -10.19
N SER A 64 5.03 -14.07 -11.28
CA SER A 64 6.20 -14.95 -11.24
C SER A 64 7.52 -14.17 -11.23
N HIS A 65 7.51 -12.89 -11.63
CA HIS A 65 8.72 -12.08 -11.64
C HIS A 65 9.11 -11.64 -10.21
N PRO A 66 10.32 -11.96 -9.69
CA PRO A 66 10.68 -11.73 -8.29
C PRO A 66 10.50 -10.30 -7.80
N LYS A 67 10.91 -9.29 -8.58
CA LYS A 67 10.76 -7.87 -8.21
C LYS A 67 9.30 -7.41 -8.11
N ILE A 68 8.43 -7.95 -8.96
CA ILE A 68 7.00 -7.61 -8.96
C ILE A 68 6.34 -8.28 -7.76
N LEU A 69 6.68 -9.55 -7.52
CA LEU A 69 6.22 -10.31 -6.35
C LEU A 69 6.64 -9.61 -5.04
N GLU A 70 7.87 -9.12 -4.96
CA GLU A 70 8.40 -8.37 -3.82
C GLU A 70 7.67 -7.04 -3.62
N TYR A 71 7.40 -6.30 -4.70
CA TYR A 71 6.61 -5.06 -4.64
C TYR A 71 5.22 -5.32 -4.04
N VAL A 72 4.51 -6.33 -4.56
CA VAL A 72 3.17 -6.69 -4.10
C VAL A 72 3.21 -7.14 -2.64
N ASP A 73 4.17 -7.98 -2.25
CA ASP A 73 4.29 -8.45 -0.86
C ASP A 73 4.56 -7.31 0.13
N LYS A 74 5.51 -6.42 -0.20
CA LYS A 74 5.80 -5.23 0.63
C LYS A 74 4.56 -4.35 0.78
N LYS A 75 3.81 -4.16 -0.32
CA LYS A 75 2.58 -3.35 -0.31
C LYS A 75 1.50 -4.01 0.55
N MET A 76 1.26 -5.31 0.39
CA MET A 76 0.32 -6.08 1.21
C MET A 76 0.70 -6.05 2.69
N ALA A 77 1.98 -6.26 3.01
CA ALA A 77 2.50 -6.22 4.39
C ALA A 77 2.23 -4.86 5.05
N LYS A 78 2.50 -3.76 4.34
CA LYS A 78 2.22 -2.41 4.82
C LYS A 78 0.73 -2.19 5.07
N LEU A 79 -0.12 -2.58 4.12
CA LEU A 79 -1.56 -2.42 4.22
C LEU A 79 -2.16 -3.31 5.30
N TYR A 80 -1.59 -4.49 5.54
CA TYR A 80 -1.98 -5.39 6.63
C TYR A 80 -1.71 -4.75 7.99
N SER A 81 -0.51 -4.20 8.19
CA SER A 81 -0.18 -3.47 9.42
C SER A 81 -1.09 -2.26 9.63
N GLN A 82 -1.41 -1.51 8.57
CA GLN A 82 -2.36 -0.39 8.64
C GLN A 82 -3.77 -0.85 8.99
N PHE A 83 -4.23 -1.94 8.40
CA PHE A 83 -5.53 -2.55 8.70
C PHE A 83 -5.61 -2.97 10.18
N LYS A 84 -4.61 -3.69 10.68
CA LYS A 84 -4.53 -4.07 12.10
C LYS A 84 -4.48 -2.87 13.03
N TRP A 85 -3.78 -1.79 12.63
CA TRP A 85 -3.75 -0.56 13.39
C TRP A 85 -5.14 0.09 13.49
N ARG A 86 -5.93 0.12 12.41
CA ARG A 86 -7.32 0.63 12.44
C ARG A 86 -8.23 -0.18 13.37
N LEU A 87 -8.06 -1.50 13.41
CA LEU A 87 -8.78 -2.37 14.35
C LEU A 87 -8.41 -2.04 15.81
N HIS A 88 -7.12 -1.83 16.07
CA HIS A 88 -6.65 -1.43 17.40
C HIS A 88 -7.11 -0.01 17.77
N GLU A 89 -7.20 0.91 16.81
CA GLU A 89 -7.75 2.24 17.04
C GLU A 89 -9.21 2.17 17.51
N HIS A 90 -10.05 1.37 16.84
CA HIS A 90 -11.41 1.08 17.31
C HIS A 90 -11.41 0.54 18.76
N TYR A 91 -10.61 -0.50 19.03
CA TYR A 91 -10.49 -1.06 20.38
C TYR A 91 -10.17 -0.01 21.45
N LYS A 92 -9.21 0.89 21.19
CA LYS A 92 -8.84 1.97 22.12
C LYS A 92 -9.99 2.96 22.37
N THR A 93 -10.82 3.24 21.36
CA THR A 93 -11.97 4.15 21.55
C THR A 93 -13.01 3.61 22.53
N CYS A 94 -13.01 2.31 22.80
CA CYS A 94 -13.90 1.69 23.80
C CYS A 94 -13.45 1.91 25.25
N GLY A 95 -12.24 2.41 25.49
CA GLY A 95 -11.76 2.81 26.82
C GLY A 95 -11.25 1.66 27.71
N THR A 96 -12.03 0.59 27.90
CA THR A 96 -11.63 -0.56 28.74
C THR A 96 -11.48 -1.86 27.94
N PRO A 97 -10.69 -2.85 28.41
CA PRO A 97 -10.58 -4.14 27.75
C PRO A 97 -11.91 -4.88 27.59
N GLU A 98 -12.78 -4.84 28.61
CA GLU A 98 -14.09 -5.49 28.61
C GLU A 98 -15.03 -4.86 27.58
N ALA A 99 -15.04 -3.52 27.52
CA ALA A 99 -15.78 -2.77 26.52
C ALA A 99 -15.22 -3.03 25.12
N GLY A 100 -13.90 -2.99 24.93
CA GLY A 100 -13.27 -3.26 23.64
C GLY A 100 -13.56 -4.67 23.12
N ARG A 101 -13.56 -5.67 24.00
CA ARG A 101 -13.93 -7.04 23.66
C ARG A 101 -15.40 -7.17 23.26
N SER A 102 -16.30 -6.48 23.95
CA SER A 102 -17.74 -6.56 23.72
C SER A 102 -18.19 -5.76 22.49
N ASN A 103 -17.41 -4.77 22.06
CA ASN A 103 -17.74 -3.88 20.95
C ASN A 103 -17.00 -4.27 19.67
N LEU A 104 -17.68 -5.00 18.78
CA LEU A 104 -17.16 -5.36 17.47
C LEU A 104 -16.96 -4.11 16.58
N PRO A 105 -15.91 -4.04 15.74
CA PRO A 105 -15.75 -2.95 14.79
C PRO A 105 -16.89 -2.89 13.77
N HIS A 106 -17.15 -1.70 13.24
CA HIS A 106 -18.16 -1.49 12.20
C HIS A 106 -17.97 -2.44 11.00
N PRO A 107 -19.04 -2.94 10.36
CA PRO A 107 -18.94 -3.89 9.25
C PRO A 107 -18.01 -3.47 8.11
N SER A 108 -17.91 -2.17 7.83
CA SER A 108 -16.99 -1.64 6.80
C SER A 108 -15.49 -1.84 7.12
N LEU A 109 -15.14 -2.06 8.39
CA LEU A 109 -13.79 -2.39 8.82
C LEU A 109 -13.65 -3.89 9.12
N TRP A 110 -14.66 -4.49 9.76
CA TRP A 110 -14.61 -5.89 10.18
C TRP A 110 -14.84 -6.90 9.05
N ASN A 111 -15.56 -6.48 8.00
CA ASN A 111 -15.84 -7.26 6.81
C ASN A 111 -16.43 -8.66 7.10
N GLY A 112 -17.41 -8.74 8.00
CA GLY A 112 -18.16 -9.97 8.26
C GLY A 112 -17.36 -11.14 8.85
N ARG A 113 -16.18 -10.89 9.42
CA ARG A 113 -15.34 -11.96 9.99
C ARG A 113 -16.01 -12.58 11.23
N PRO A 114 -15.69 -13.84 11.55
CA PRO A 114 -16.19 -14.51 12.75
C PRO A 114 -15.86 -13.76 14.04
N MET A 115 -16.81 -13.68 14.98
CA MET A 115 -16.66 -12.97 16.26
C MET A 115 -15.46 -13.47 17.08
N ASN A 116 -15.17 -14.77 17.06
CA ASN A 116 -14.03 -15.35 17.75
C ASN A 116 -12.67 -14.80 17.26
N HIS A 117 -12.59 -14.30 16.03
CA HIS A 117 -11.38 -13.63 15.54
C HIS A 117 -11.17 -12.26 16.20
N TRP A 118 -12.24 -11.55 16.52
CA TRP A 118 -12.16 -10.30 17.29
C TRP A 118 -11.68 -10.59 18.71
N TYR A 119 -12.26 -11.62 19.31
CA TYR A 119 -11.86 -12.09 20.63
C TYR A 119 -10.39 -12.47 20.71
N TRP A 120 -9.88 -13.17 19.70
CA TRP A 120 -8.45 -13.49 19.62
C TRP A 120 -7.58 -12.23 19.58
N LEU A 121 -7.97 -11.20 18.81
CA LEU A 121 -7.22 -9.94 18.77
C LEU A 121 -7.20 -9.24 20.14
N CYS A 122 -8.34 -9.13 20.79
CA CYS A 122 -8.43 -8.54 22.12
C CYS A 122 -7.57 -9.30 23.14
N ASP A 123 -7.72 -10.63 23.22
CA ASP A 123 -7.12 -11.44 24.29
C ASP A 123 -5.64 -11.76 24.09
N LYS A 124 -5.20 -11.85 22.83
CA LYS A 124 -3.84 -12.31 22.48
C LYS A 124 -2.94 -11.21 21.96
N VAL A 125 -3.49 -10.07 21.57
CA VAL A 125 -2.71 -8.97 20.98
C VAL A 125 -2.86 -7.70 21.80
N TYR A 126 -4.08 -7.21 22.01
CA TYR A 126 -4.27 -5.87 22.59
C TYR A 126 -4.06 -5.80 24.10
N THR A 127 -4.10 -6.94 24.79
CA THR A 127 -3.80 -7.06 26.22
C THR A 127 -2.38 -7.57 26.49
N ALA A 128 -1.62 -7.93 25.45
CA ALA A 128 -0.27 -8.46 25.62
C ALA A 128 0.70 -7.32 26.00
N GLU A 129 1.53 -7.56 27.02
CA GLU A 129 2.42 -6.55 27.60
C GLU A 129 3.44 -6.01 26.57
N ASP A 130 4.05 -6.91 25.80
CA ASP A 130 4.99 -6.59 24.73
C ASP A 130 4.37 -5.69 23.65
N PHE A 131 3.13 -5.96 23.28
CA PHE A 131 2.38 -5.15 22.33
C PHE A 131 2.06 -3.76 22.90
N LEU A 132 1.62 -3.68 24.15
CA LEU A 132 1.29 -2.42 24.82
C LEU A 132 2.53 -1.53 24.96
N GLU A 133 3.65 -2.09 25.41
CA GLU A 133 4.92 -1.38 25.53
C GLU A 133 5.36 -0.81 24.18
N LEU A 134 5.39 -1.65 23.14
CA LEU A 134 5.78 -1.23 21.79
C LEU A 134 4.81 -0.17 21.23
N SER A 135 3.51 -0.32 21.46
CA SER A 135 2.50 0.64 21.02
C SER A 135 2.70 2.01 21.69
N ASN A 136 2.92 2.04 23.00
CA ASN A 136 3.14 3.26 23.76
C ASN A 136 4.44 3.95 23.33
N GLN A 137 5.54 3.20 23.20
CA GLN A 137 6.81 3.74 22.73
C GLN A 137 6.69 4.34 21.32
N ASN A 138 5.97 3.67 20.41
CA ASN A 138 5.73 4.19 19.06
C ASN A 138 4.88 5.48 19.07
N ALA A 139 3.88 5.56 19.95
CA ALA A 139 3.08 6.76 20.12
C ALA A 139 3.93 7.94 20.61
N ASP A 140 4.81 7.71 21.57
CA ASP A 140 5.70 8.74 22.11
C ASP A 140 6.78 9.16 21.11
N ASN A 141 7.35 8.21 20.36
CA ASN A 141 8.26 8.50 19.26
C ASN A 141 7.59 9.38 18.19
N ARG A 142 6.33 9.10 17.86
CA ARG A 142 5.54 9.91 16.92
C ARG A 142 5.26 11.32 17.47
N LYS A 143 4.96 11.48 18.76
CA LYS A 143 4.82 12.81 19.39
C LYS A 143 6.11 13.62 19.33
N LYS A 144 7.27 12.96 19.42
CA LYS A 144 8.61 13.59 19.36
C LYS A 144 9.07 13.90 17.93
N GLN A 145 8.30 13.52 16.90
CA GLN A 145 8.69 13.72 15.51
C GLN A 145 8.66 15.22 15.14
N LYS A 146 9.85 15.81 14.91
CA LYS A 146 10.00 17.26 14.61
C LYS A 146 9.57 17.67 13.21
N TYR A 147 9.69 16.75 12.23
CA TYR A 147 9.48 17.07 10.83
C TYR A 147 8.44 16.14 10.21
N HIS A 148 7.44 16.76 9.57
CA HIS A 148 6.52 16.09 8.69
C HIS A 148 6.97 16.32 7.24
N HIS A 149 7.17 15.24 6.49
CA HIS A 149 7.51 15.34 5.07
C HIS A 149 6.29 15.85 4.29
N LYS A 150 6.50 16.87 3.43
CA LYS A 150 5.45 17.45 2.55
C LYS A 150 5.38 16.80 1.17
N GLY A 151 6.10 15.70 0.92
CA GLY A 151 6.21 15.04 -0.39
C GLY A 151 4.98 14.27 -0.86
N GLY A 152 3.94 14.17 -0.01
CA GLY A 152 2.70 13.45 -0.31
C GLY A 152 2.89 11.93 -0.40
N ALA A 153 1.92 11.25 -1.01
CA ALA A 153 1.89 9.79 -1.13
C ALA A 153 2.76 9.22 -2.27
N LYS A 154 3.28 10.09 -3.15
CA LYS A 154 4.11 9.68 -4.29
C LYS A 154 5.56 9.44 -3.83
N PRO A 155 6.20 8.32 -4.20
CA PRO A 155 7.63 8.13 -4.02
C PRO A 155 8.41 9.24 -4.72
N PHE A 156 9.55 9.63 -4.13
CA PHE A 156 10.43 10.65 -4.70
C PHE A 156 10.85 10.33 -6.15
N ILE A 157 11.07 9.05 -6.46
CA ILE A 157 11.42 8.60 -7.82
C ILE A 157 10.33 8.90 -8.83
N GLN A 158 9.05 8.77 -8.48
CA GLN A 158 7.95 9.11 -9.41
C GLN A 158 7.89 10.62 -9.68
N HIS A 159 8.20 11.45 -8.69
CA HIS A 159 8.35 12.90 -8.90
C HIS A 159 9.51 13.18 -9.86
N ALA A 160 10.66 12.51 -9.68
CA ALA A 160 11.81 12.64 -10.56
C ALA A 160 11.49 12.18 -11.99
N MET A 161 10.86 11.02 -12.18
CA MET A 161 10.47 10.50 -13.50
C MET A 161 9.48 11.43 -14.22
N LYS A 162 8.54 12.03 -13.49
CA LYS A 162 7.63 13.03 -14.06
C LYS A 162 8.40 14.26 -14.53
N ALA A 163 9.35 14.75 -13.73
CA ALA A 163 10.21 15.86 -14.11
C ALA A 163 11.07 15.54 -15.35
N HIS A 164 11.64 14.34 -15.42
CA HIS A 164 12.41 13.89 -16.58
C HIS A 164 11.56 13.77 -17.86
N LYS A 165 10.36 13.17 -17.79
CA LYS A 165 9.44 13.09 -18.93
C LYS A 165 9.07 14.47 -19.46
N VAL A 166 8.79 15.43 -18.58
CA VAL A 166 8.49 16.83 -18.97
C VAL A 166 9.67 17.44 -19.72
N ASN A 167 10.89 17.26 -19.21
CA ASN A 167 12.11 17.74 -19.88
C ASN A 167 12.32 17.06 -21.24
N GLU A 168 12.16 15.75 -21.35
CA GLU A 168 12.30 15.03 -22.63
C GLU A 168 11.28 15.51 -23.66
N THR A 169 10.01 15.70 -23.26
CA THR A 169 8.99 16.27 -24.17
C THR A 169 9.31 17.70 -24.59
N ALA A 170 9.85 18.52 -23.69
CA ALA A 170 10.23 19.89 -24.03
C ALA A 170 11.41 19.92 -25.03
N VAL A 171 12.41 19.06 -24.82
CA VAL A 171 13.54 18.91 -25.75
C VAL A 171 13.08 18.40 -27.11
N HIS A 172 12.20 17.38 -27.15
CA HIS A 172 11.67 16.87 -28.42
C HIS A 172 10.91 17.94 -29.19
N SER A 173 10.02 18.69 -28.52
CA SER A 173 9.28 19.79 -29.14
C SER A 173 10.21 20.88 -29.69
N LEU A 174 11.27 21.24 -28.95
CA LEU A 174 12.26 22.22 -29.41
C LEU A 174 13.03 21.72 -30.64
N VAL A 175 13.45 20.45 -30.65
CA VAL A 175 14.13 19.85 -31.81
C VAL A 175 13.23 19.83 -33.03
N VAL A 176 11.95 19.45 -32.88
CA VAL A 176 10.98 19.47 -33.98
C VAL A 176 10.78 20.89 -34.52
N ILE A 177 10.64 21.90 -33.65
CA ILE A 177 10.54 23.30 -34.06
C ILE A 177 11.81 23.75 -34.80
N LEU A 178 12.99 23.40 -34.31
CA LEU A 178 14.25 23.75 -34.95
C LEU A 178 14.36 23.15 -36.36
N VAL A 179 13.98 21.87 -36.52
CA VAL A 179 13.95 21.19 -37.83
C VAL A 179 12.99 21.90 -38.79
N ILE A 180 11.78 22.26 -38.35
CA ILE A 180 10.81 22.98 -39.19
C ILE A 180 11.38 24.34 -39.65
N LEU A 181 11.95 25.13 -38.74
CA LEU A 181 12.54 26.44 -39.07
C LEU A 181 13.73 26.35 -40.03
N THR A 182 14.54 25.28 -39.93
CA THR A 182 15.65 25.05 -40.86
C THR A 182 15.19 24.61 -42.25
N VAL A 183 14.06 23.92 -42.37
CA VAL A 183 13.51 23.48 -43.66
C VAL A 183 12.86 24.66 -44.42
N GLU A 184 12.21 25.59 -43.71
CA GLU A 184 11.64 26.80 -44.34
C GLU A 184 12.70 27.78 -44.85
N HIS A 185 13.90 27.80 -44.25
CA HIS A 185 15.03 28.63 -44.72
C HIS A 185 15.78 28.05 -45.94
N CYS A 186 15.50 26.82 -46.36
CA CYS A 186 16.12 26.20 -47.54
C CYS A 186 15.26 26.28 -48.82
N TYR A 187 14.06 26.87 -48.76
CA TYR A 187 13.13 27.03 -49.89
C TYR A 187 12.91 28.50 -50.32
N LEU A 188 13.75 29.44 -49.86
CA LEU A 188 13.85 30.83 -50.32
C LEU A 188 15.26 31.10 -50.86
#